data_AF-A0A2A4U234-F1
#
_entry.id   AF-A0A2A4U234-F1
#
_cell.length_a   1.000
_cell.length_b   1.000
_cell.length_c   1.000
_cell.angle_alpha   90.00
_cell.angle_beta   90.00
_cell.angle_gamma   90.00
#
_symmetry.space_group_name_H-M   'P 1'
#
loop_
_entity.id
_entity.type
_entity.pdbx_description
1 polymer ?
#
loop_
_entity_poly.entity_id
_entity_poly.type
_entity_poly.pdbx_seq_one_letter_code
_entity_poly.pdbx_strand_id
1 'polypeptide(L)'
;MKFSMIPIIFAVQLFGTLYAARIAAQRRILRRPGWVYGIMVLLTLWGGVSTWLGLRGFYETQEFLASYPLFWFTMVAVVLVLTPYLLFARAREALHQLIDAVPIHWLIGIHSLRILAVGTMVKAAYGEFPVSFAFYIGGPDFLFGLSSLWVWRLARKETINDFWIAAWNIIGFLVIIPGAMFVAQRRLPGVFFSIVETPPMALLFDMPMALAPSLVVPIFLIMNVFVAIRLLTRESRSIPYTRKNQHYRTPARSLVKGQILNRELI
;
A
#
# COMPACT_ATOMS: atom_id res chain seq x y z
N MET A 1 -16.23 -5.19 -25.34
CA MET A 1 -15.70 -4.26 -24.32
C MET A 1 -14.67 -5.00 -23.49
N LYS A 2 -13.40 -4.55 -23.47
CA LYS A 2 -12.35 -5.17 -22.64
C LYS A 2 -12.60 -4.79 -21.18
N PHE A 3 -13.26 -5.66 -20.42
CA PHE A 3 -13.50 -5.44 -18.99
C PHE A 3 -12.15 -5.39 -18.24
N SER A 4 -12.01 -4.42 -17.34
CA SER A 4 -10.81 -4.28 -16.50
C SER A 4 -11.20 -3.83 -15.11
N MET A 5 -10.57 -4.45 -14.11
CA MET A 5 -10.80 -4.15 -12.71
C MET A 5 -9.99 -2.95 -12.21
N ILE A 6 -9.09 -2.39 -13.02
CA ILE A 6 -8.15 -1.35 -12.57
C ILE A 6 -8.86 -0.07 -12.09
N PRO A 7 -9.87 0.48 -12.81
CA PRO A 7 -10.61 1.62 -12.30
C PRO A 7 -11.31 1.34 -10.96
N ILE A 8 -11.78 0.10 -10.78
CA ILE A 8 -12.42 -0.34 -9.53
C ILE A 8 -11.38 -0.40 -8.40
N ILE A 9 -10.19 -0.94 -8.65
CA ILE A 9 -9.11 -0.98 -7.66
C ILE A 9 -8.74 0.43 -7.22
N PHE A 10 -8.57 1.36 -8.17
CA PHE A 10 -8.26 2.75 -7.86
C PHE A 10 -9.40 3.40 -7.05
N ALA A 11 -10.66 3.17 -7.43
CA ALA A 11 -11.81 3.67 -6.67
C ALA A 11 -11.80 3.14 -5.23
N VAL A 12 -11.54 1.84 -5.02
CA VAL A 12 -11.45 1.26 -3.67
C VAL A 12 -10.30 1.88 -2.87
N GLN A 13 -9.13 2.10 -3.47
CA GLN A 13 -8.01 2.79 -2.81
C GLN A 13 -8.37 4.22 -2.40
N LEU A 14 -9.01 4.97 -3.31
CA LEU A 14 -9.41 6.35 -3.08
C LEU A 14 -10.49 6.45 -1.99
N PHE A 15 -11.61 5.74 -2.16
CA PHE A 15 -12.71 5.77 -1.20
C PHE A 15 -12.32 5.19 0.15
N GLY A 16 -11.50 4.13 0.19
CA GLY A 16 -10.97 3.57 1.42
C GLY A 16 -10.14 4.60 2.20
N THR A 17 -9.27 5.34 1.51
CA THR A 17 -8.43 6.39 2.12
C THR A 17 -9.28 7.59 2.60
N LEU A 18 -10.23 8.04 1.77
CA LEU A 18 -11.15 9.13 2.14
C LEU A 18 -12.03 8.76 3.33
N TYR A 19 -12.53 7.53 3.37
CA TYR A 19 -13.31 6.99 4.48
C TYR A 19 -12.51 6.93 5.77
N ALA A 20 -11.28 6.40 5.71
CA ALA A 20 -10.34 6.40 6.83
C ALA A 20 -10.06 7.82 7.34
N ALA A 21 -9.81 8.78 6.44
CA ALA A 21 -9.56 10.17 6.79
C ALA A 21 -10.78 10.83 7.44
N ARG A 22 -11.98 10.56 6.93
CA ARG A 22 -13.24 11.05 7.51
C ARG A 22 -13.45 10.53 8.92
N ILE A 23 -13.26 9.24 9.17
CA ILE A 23 -13.38 8.66 10.51
C ILE A 23 -12.33 9.25 11.46
N ALA A 24 -11.07 9.33 11.02
CA ALA A 24 -9.99 9.89 11.82
C ALA A 24 -10.23 11.37 12.19
N ALA A 25 -10.81 12.14 11.26
CA ALA A 25 -11.21 13.53 11.49
C ALA A 25 -12.38 13.64 12.47
N GLN A 26 -13.42 12.81 12.32
CA GLN A 26 -14.57 12.77 13.23
C GLN A 26 -14.16 12.42 14.67
N ARG A 27 -13.17 11.52 14.82
CA ARG A 27 -12.59 11.16 16.13
C ARG A 27 -11.58 12.19 16.66
N ARG A 28 -11.38 13.31 15.96
CA ARG A 28 -10.39 14.37 16.29
C ARG A 28 -8.93 13.86 16.40
N ILE A 29 -8.63 12.70 15.82
CA ILE A 29 -7.26 12.15 15.73
C ILE A 29 -6.49 12.90 14.64
N LEU A 30 -7.14 13.12 13.50
CA LEU A 30 -6.57 13.85 12.37
C LEU A 30 -6.84 15.35 12.52
N ARG A 31 -5.82 16.12 12.90
CA ARG A 31 -5.94 17.56 13.18
C ARG A 31 -6.13 18.40 11.92
N ARG A 32 -5.59 17.94 10.79
CA ARG A 32 -5.56 18.67 9.52
C ARG A 32 -5.98 17.77 8.35
N PRO A 33 -7.25 17.33 8.29
CA PRO A 33 -7.72 16.43 7.25
C PRO A 33 -7.61 17.02 5.84
N GLY A 34 -7.61 18.35 5.70
CA GLY A 34 -7.45 19.03 4.42
C GLY A 34 -6.20 18.65 3.63
N TRP A 35 -5.08 18.29 4.29
CA TRP A 35 -3.87 17.82 3.60
C TRP A 35 -4.07 16.46 2.95
N VAL A 36 -4.74 15.53 3.64
CA VAL A 36 -5.06 14.21 3.08
C VAL A 36 -6.01 14.38 1.91
N TYR A 37 -7.05 15.20 2.05
CA TYR A 37 -7.99 15.47 0.96
C TYR A 37 -7.32 16.15 -0.24
N GLY A 38 -6.42 17.10 -0.01
CA GLY A 38 -5.66 17.75 -1.08
C GLY A 38 -4.81 16.74 -1.88
N ILE A 39 -4.11 15.83 -1.20
CA ILE A 39 -3.34 14.77 -1.87
C ILE A 39 -4.27 13.84 -2.67
N MET A 40 -5.42 13.44 -2.10
CA MET A 40 -6.39 12.62 -2.81
C MET A 40 -6.93 13.33 -4.06
N VAL A 41 -7.23 14.62 -3.97
CA VAL A 41 -7.65 15.44 -5.13
C VAL A 41 -6.56 15.46 -6.20
N LEU A 42 -5.28 15.67 -5.83
CA LEU A 42 -4.17 15.64 -6.78
C LEU A 42 -4.06 14.28 -7.50
N LEU A 43 -4.18 13.17 -6.77
CA LEU A 43 -4.17 11.83 -7.37
C LEU A 43 -5.37 11.59 -8.27
N THR A 44 -6.57 12.04 -7.89
CA THR A 44 -7.76 11.94 -8.74
C THR A 44 -7.62 12.78 -10.00
N LEU A 45 -7.10 14.01 -9.90
CA LEU A 45 -6.84 14.86 -11.06
C LEU A 45 -5.83 14.21 -12.00
N TRP A 46 -4.74 13.65 -11.47
CA TRP A 46 -3.78 12.89 -12.27
C TRP A 46 -4.43 11.66 -12.93
N GLY A 47 -5.32 10.95 -12.25
CA GLY A 47 -6.10 9.87 -12.84
C GLY A 47 -6.99 10.32 -13.99
N GLY A 48 -7.64 11.48 -13.85
CA GLY A 48 -8.41 12.10 -14.91
C GLY A 48 -7.55 12.47 -16.13
N VAL A 49 -6.43 13.18 -15.90
CA VAL A 49 -5.46 13.53 -16.94
C VAL A 49 -4.92 12.28 -17.62
N SER A 50 -4.52 11.28 -16.85
CA SER A 50 -3.95 10.04 -17.38
C SER A 50 -4.97 9.26 -18.20
N THR A 51 -6.23 9.20 -17.74
CA THR A 51 -7.33 8.58 -18.50
C THR A 51 -7.56 9.32 -19.81
N TRP A 52 -7.63 10.65 -19.76
CA TRP A 52 -7.84 11.49 -20.95
C TRP A 52 -6.71 11.32 -21.98
N LEU A 53 -5.45 11.31 -21.54
CA LEU A 53 -4.29 11.07 -22.41
C LEU A 53 -4.34 9.68 -23.05
N GLY A 54 -4.59 8.64 -22.26
CA GLY A 54 -4.64 7.28 -22.81
C GLY A 54 -5.85 7.02 -23.71
N LEU A 55 -7.00 7.66 -23.47
CA LEU A 55 -8.14 7.60 -24.40
C LEU A 55 -7.85 8.28 -25.75
N ARG A 56 -6.87 9.21 -25.79
CA ARG A 56 -6.37 9.81 -27.03
C ARG A 56 -5.22 9.02 -27.67
N GLY A 57 -4.89 7.85 -27.14
CA GLY A 57 -3.78 7.03 -27.63
C GLY A 57 -2.40 7.64 -27.37
N PHE A 58 -2.28 8.64 -26.48
CA PHE A 58 -0.99 9.31 -26.23
C PHE A 58 0.08 8.32 -25.76
N TYR A 59 -0.29 7.34 -24.93
CA TYR A 59 0.64 6.34 -24.42
C TYR A 59 1.00 5.22 -25.42
N GLU A 60 0.33 5.19 -26.56
CA GLU A 60 0.61 4.26 -27.67
C GLU A 60 1.58 4.88 -28.69
N THR A 61 1.87 6.19 -28.57
CA THR A 61 2.79 6.90 -29.47
C THR A 61 4.22 6.42 -29.33
N GLN A 62 4.97 6.40 -30.44
CA GLN A 62 6.38 6.00 -30.42
C GLN A 62 7.23 6.95 -29.59
N GLU A 63 6.91 8.24 -29.60
CA GLU A 63 7.59 9.26 -28.81
C GLU A 63 7.43 8.97 -27.30
N PHE A 64 6.20 8.65 -26.86
CA PHE A 64 5.96 8.27 -25.47
C PHE A 64 6.72 7.00 -25.10
N LEU A 65 6.59 5.94 -25.89
CA LEU A 65 7.23 4.65 -25.60
C LEU A 65 8.78 4.77 -25.60
N ALA A 66 9.34 5.52 -26.55
CA ALA A 66 10.79 5.82 -26.62
C ALA A 66 11.29 6.63 -25.42
N SER A 67 10.45 7.53 -24.89
CA SER A 67 10.74 8.33 -23.68
C SER A 67 10.50 7.57 -22.36
N TYR A 68 9.96 6.35 -22.42
CA TYR A 68 9.58 5.58 -21.25
C TYR A 68 10.72 5.10 -20.33
N PRO A 69 12.04 5.02 -20.69
CA PRO A 69 12.99 4.28 -19.86
C PRO A 69 13.36 4.92 -18.50
N LEU A 70 12.67 5.97 -18.03
CA LEU A 70 13.00 6.73 -16.81
C LEU A 70 12.01 6.63 -15.65
N PHE A 71 11.09 5.65 -15.64
CA PHE A 71 10.09 5.49 -14.56
C PHE A 71 9.12 6.65 -14.38
N TRP A 72 9.21 7.69 -15.23
CA TRP A 72 8.53 8.95 -15.01
C TRP A 72 7.02 8.75 -14.86
N PHE A 73 6.43 7.83 -15.64
CA PHE A 73 5.00 7.54 -15.60
C PHE A 73 4.50 7.06 -14.23
N THR A 74 5.20 6.09 -13.60
CA THR A 74 4.90 5.65 -12.23
C THR A 74 5.31 6.69 -11.19
N MET A 75 6.36 7.45 -11.47
CA MET A 75 6.88 8.45 -10.54
C MET A 75 5.93 9.65 -10.37
N VAL A 76 5.04 9.95 -11.32
CA VAL A 76 4.12 11.10 -11.17
C VAL A 76 3.28 10.97 -9.90
N ALA A 77 2.61 9.84 -9.68
CA ALA A 77 1.81 9.63 -8.47
C ALA A 77 2.67 9.63 -7.19
N VAL A 78 3.89 9.09 -7.26
CA VAL A 78 4.85 9.12 -6.16
C VAL A 78 5.23 10.55 -5.80
N VAL A 79 5.57 11.37 -6.80
CA VAL A 79 5.91 12.79 -6.62
C VAL A 79 4.73 13.57 -6.06
N LEU A 80 3.50 13.34 -6.54
CA LEU A 80 2.30 14.01 -6.04
C LEU A 80 2.04 13.76 -4.55
N VAL A 81 2.48 12.62 -4.00
CA VAL A 81 2.37 12.32 -2.57
C VAL A 81 3.63 12.73 -1.79
N LEU A 82 4.82 12.44 -2.32
CA LEU A 82 6.07 12.68 -1.62
C LEU A 82 6.44 14.16 -1.57
N THR A 83 6.16 14.94 -2.62
CA THR A 83 6.44 16.39 -2.62
C THR A 83 5.76 17.10 -1.46
N PRO A 84 4.44 16.99 -1.24
CA PRO A 84 3.83 17.64 -0.08
C PRO A 84 4.32 17.03 1.24
N TYR A 85 4.56 15.72 1.30
CA TYR A 85 5.10 15.05 2.49
C TYR A 85 6.49 15.58 2.91
N LEU A 86 7.39 15.83 1.94
CA LEU A 86 8.75 16.30 2.19
C LEU A 86 8.79 17.81 2.46
N LEU A 87 8.01 18.61 1.72
CA LEU A 87 8.06 20.07 1.80
C LEU A 87 7.23 20.65 2.95
N PHE A 88 6.14 19.99 3.35
CA PHE A 88 5.22 20.55 4.35
C PHE A 88 5.13 19.66 5.59
N ALA A 89 5.66 20.16 6.72
CA ALA A 89 5.55 19.48 8.01
C ALA A 89 4.09 19.13 8.39
N ARG A 90 3.14 19.97 7.96
CA ARG A 90 1.70 19.76 8.17
C ARG A 90 1.14 18.57 7.39
N ALA A 91 1.62 18.34 6.17
CA ALA A 91 1.22 17.19 5.35
C ALA A 91 1.80 15.89 5.91
N ARG A 92 3.07 15.91 6.32
CA ARG A 92 3.72 14.79 7.02
C ARG A 92 2.98 14.40 8.29
N GLU A 93 2.65 15.37 9.15
CA GLU A 93 1.88 15.14 10.37
C GLU A 93 0.51 14.53 10.06
N ALA A 94 -0.20 15.05 9.05
CA ALA A 94 -1.52 14.55 8.67
C ALA A 94 -1.47 13.11 8.14
N LEU A 95 -0.47 12.77 7.32
CA LEU A 95 -0.30 11.41 6.80
C LEU A 95 0.07 10.42 7.93
N HIS A 96 0.98 10.79 8.83
CA HIS A 96 1.30 9.95 10.00
C HIS A 96 0.08 9.73 10.90
N GLN A 97 -0.68 10.80 11.22
CA GLN A 97 -1.92 10.70 11.99
C GLN A 97 -2.95 9.80 11.32
N LEU A 98 -3.08 9.88 9.99
CA LEU A 98 -3.99 9.02 9.24
C LEU A 98 -3.57 7.55 9.36
N ILE A 99 -2.31 7.22 9.07
CA ILE A 99 -1.83 5.84 9.12
C ILE A 99 -1.96 5.30 10.55
N ASP A 100 -1.66 6.12 11.57
CA ASP A 100 -1.81 5.75 12.97
C ASP A 100 -3.27 5.50 13.39
N ALA A 101 -4.21 6.25 12.83
CA ALA A 101 -5.64 6.11 13.10
C ALA A 101 -6.26 4.85 12.46
N VAL A 102 -5.66 4.32 11.39
CA VAL A 102 -6.18 3.15 10.68
C VAL A 102 -5.68 1.86 11.33
N PRO A 103 -6.58 0.90 11.65
CA PRO A 103 -6.18 -0.41 12.14
C PRO A 103 -5.25 -1.12 11.16
N ILE A 104 -4.18 -1.75 11.67
CA ILE A 104 -3.15 -2.35 10.82
C ILE A 104 -3.71 -3.41 9.87
N HIS A 105 -4.70 -4.19 10.31
CA HIS A 105 -5.35 -5.19 9.47
C HIS A 105 -6.08 -4.57 8.27
N TRP A 106 -6.61 -3.33 8.35
CA TRP A 106 -7.19 -2.66 7.17
C TRP A 106 -6.11 -2.30 6.15
N LEU A 107 -4.97 -1.79 6.63
CA LEU A 107 -3.83 -1.42 5.78
C LEU A 107 -3.23 -2.65 5.10
N ILE A 108 -3.21 -3.81 5.76
CA ILE A 108 -2.80 -5.08 5.14
C ILE A 108 -3.87 -5.56 4.14
N GLY A 109 -5.14 -5.51 4.52
CA GLY A 109 -6.26 -6.05 3.75
C GLY A 109 -6.40 -5.42 2.37
N ILE A 110 -6.07 -4.14 2.20
CA ILE A 110 -6.12 -3.47 0.88
C ILE A 110 -5.19 -4.09 -0.16
N HIS A 111 -4.09 -4.73 0.27
CA HIS A 111 -3.16 -5.39 -0.63
C HIS A 111 -3.76 -6.67 -1.24
N SER A 112 -4.87 -7.19 -0.72
CA SER A 112 -5.60 -8.31 -1.33
C SER A 112 -6.14 -7.97 -2.72
N LEU A 113 -6.33 -6.69 -3.03
CA LEU A 113 -6.69 -6.23 -4.37
C LEU A 113 -5.62 -6.60 -5.42
N ARG A 114 -4.36 -6.83 -5.01
CA ARG A 114 -3.28 -7.28 -5.88
C ARG A 114 -3.50 -8.70 -6.42
N ILE A 115 -4.38 -9.49 -5.82
CA ILE A 115 -4.82 -10.79 -6.36
C ILE A 115 -5.42 -10.62 -7.77
N LEU A 116 -5.99 -9.45 -8.07
CA LEU A 116 -6.55 -9.14 -9.39
C LEU A 116 -5.49 -9.05 -10.50
N ALA A 117 -4.19 -9.04 -10.16
CA ALA A 117 -3.10 -9.24 -11.11
C ALA A 117 -3.20 -10.57 -11.88
N VAL A 118 -3.94 -11.55 -11.34
CA VAL A 118 -4.28 -12.81 -12.04
C VAL A 118 -4.88 -12.54 -13.43
N GLY A 119 -5.59 -11.42 -13.61
CA GLY A 119 -6.14 -11.05 -14.92
C GLY A 119 -5.07 -10.87 -16.00
N THR A 120 -3.86 -10.41 -15.64
CA THR A 120 -2.74 -10.33 -16.59
C THR A 120 -2.18 -11.70 -16.94
N MET A 121 -2.17 -12.64 -15.97
CA MET A 121 -1.73 -14.02 -16.19
C MET A 121 -2.70 -14.78 -17.09
N VAL A 122 -4.01 -14.62 -16.87
CA VAL A 122 -5.04 -15.21 -17.72
C VAL A 122 -4.91 -14.70 -19.16
N LYS A 123 -4.79 -13.37 -19.35
CA LYS A 123 -4.59 -12.80 -20.69
C LYS A 123 -3.29 -13.29 -21.36
N ALA A 124 -2.22 -13.44 -20.60
CA ALA A 124 -0.97 -14.00 -21.12
C ALA A 124 -1.12 -15.46 -21.54
N ALA A 125 -1.89 -16.26 -20.80
CA ALA A 125 -2.18 -17.66 -21.17
C ALA A 125 -2.98 -17.77 -22.48
N TYR A 126 -3.81 -16.78 -22.81
CA TYR A 126 -4.52 -16.68 -24.09
C TYR A 126 -3.69 -16.01 -25.20
N GLY A 127 -2.44 -15.62 -24.95
CA GLY A 127 -1.60 -14.93 -25.92
C GLY A 127 -2.04 -13.49 -26.20
N GLU A 128 -2.83 -12.88 -25.32
CA GLU A 128 -3.30 -11.49 -25.44
C GLU A 128 -2.42 -10.50 -24.69
N PHE A 129 -1.49 -11.00 -23.86
CA PHE A 129 -0.63 -10.17 -23.02
C PHE A 129 0.78 -10.75 -22.90
N PRO A 130 1.81 -9.91 -22.69
CA PRO A 130 3.20 -10.38 -22.62
C PRO A 130 3.42 -11.34 -21.45
N VAL A 131 3.94 -12.53 -21.76
CA VAL A 131 4.15 -13.61 -20.80
C VAL A 131 5.21 -13.22 -19.78
N SER A 132 6.27 -12.52 -20.22
CA SER A 132 7.33 -12.08 -19.32
C SER A 132 6.80 -11.16 -18.22
N PHE A 133 5.91 -10.23 -18.54
CA PHE A 133 5.32 -9.34 -17.55
C PHE A 133 4.42 -10.12 -16.60
N ALA A 134 3.53 -10.97 -17.13
CA ALA A 134 2.66 -11.79 -16.31
C ALA A 134 3.47 -12.65 -15.33
N PHE A 135 4.63 -13.17 -15.76
CA PHE A 135 5.48 -14.01 -14.92
C PHE A 135 6.30 -13.19 -13.90
N TYR A 136 7.07 -12.20 -14.34
CA TYR A 136 8.02 -11.48 -13.48
C TYR A 136 7.37 -10.42 -12.60
N ILE A 137 6.20 -9.90 -13.00
CA ILE A 137 5.52 -8.81 -12.29
C ILE A 137 4.18 -9.32 -11.78
N GLY A 138 3.34 -9.87 -12.67
CA GLY A 138 2.01 -10.37 -12.32
C GLY A 138 2.03 -11.49 -11.27
N GLY A 139 2.93 -12.47 -11.42
CA GLY A 139 3.06 -13.61 -10.51
C GLY A 139 3.45 -13.20 -9.09
N PRO A 140 4.57 -12.50 -8.89
CA PRO A 140 4.93 -11.96 -7.59
C PRO A 140 3.88 -11.03 -6.98
N ASP A 141 3.23 -10.18 -7.79
CA ASP A 141 2.14 -9.28 -7.33
C ASP A 141 0.94 -10.07 -6.82
N PHE A 142 0.53 -11.12 -7.55
CA PHE A 142 -0.54 -12.05 -7.18
C PHE A 142 -0.21 -12.81 -5.90
N LEU A 143 0.99 -13.38 -5.79
CA LEU A 143 1.44 -14.11 -4.60
C LEU A 143 1.52 -13.19 -3.38
N PHE A 144 1.99 -11.95 -3.56
CA PHE A 144 1.96 -10.97 -2.48
C PHE A 144 0.51 -10.63 -2.06
N GLY A 145 -0.38 -10.44 -3.03
CA GLY A 145 -1.81 -10.25 -2.79
C GLY A 145 -2.43 -11.40 -1.98
N LEU A 146 -2.12 -12.66 -2.34
CA LEU A 146 -2.55 -13.83 -1.58
C LEU A 146 -1.98 -13.85 -0.16
N SER A 147 -0.67 -13.54 -0.01
CA SER A 147 -0.02 -13.48 1.29
C SER A 147 -0.68 -12.45 2.21
N SER A 148 -1.23 -11.37 1.66
CA SER A 148 -1.94 -10.35 2.43
C SER A 148 -3.17 -10.89 3.17
N LEU A 149 -3.88 -11.89 2.61
CA LEU A 149 -5.03 -12.52 3.27
C LEU A 149 -4.60 -13.29 4.52
N TRP A 150 -3.46 -13.97 4.43
CA TRP A 150 -2.88 -14.69 5.56
C TRP A 150 -2.39 -13.73 6.64
N VAL A 151 -1.59 -12.73 6.26
CA VAL A 151 -1.06 -11.72 7.17
C VAL A 151 -2.19 -10.89 7.80
N TRP A 152 -3.25 -10.58 7.05
CA TRP A 152 -4.46 -9.94 7.54
C TRP A 152 -5.11 -10.73 8.67
N ARG A 153 -5.26 -12.05 8.50
CA ARG A 153 -5.85 -12.94 9.51
C ARG A 153 -4.99 -12.98 10.77
N LEU A 154 -3.67 -13.03 10.63
CA LEU A 154 -2.74 -12.99 11.77
C LEU A 154 -2.77 -11.64 12.49
N ALA A 155 -2.76 -10.54 11.74
CA ALA A 155 -2.81 -9.19 12.29
C ALA A 155 -4.14 -8.90 13.00
N ARG A 156 -5.26 -9.44 12.51
CA ARG A 156 -6.57 -9.32 13.16
C ARG A 156 -6.65 -10.09 14.48
N LYS A 157 -5.88 -11.19 14.61
CA LYS A 157 -5.78 -11.96 15.86
C LYS A 157 -4.68 -11.47 16.79
N GLU A 158 -3.94 -10.42 16.40
CA GLU A 158 -2.81 -9.87 17.16
C GLU A 158 -1.69 -10.91 17.44
N THR A 159 -1.53 -11.90 16.56
CA THR A 159 -0.57 -13.01 16.73
C THR A 159 0.77 -12.79 16.03
N ILE A 160 0.91 -11.70 15.28
CA ILE A 160 2.12 -11.35 14.51
C ILE A 160 2.66 -10.03 15.04
N ASN A 161 3.98 -9.94 15.23
CA ASN A 161 4.61 -8.72 15.74
C ASN A 161 4.77 -7.65 14.65
N ASP A 162 4.99 -6.41 15.09
CA ASP A 162 5.15 -5.26 14.20
C ASP A 162 6.35 -5.39 13.26
N PHE A 163 7.46 -5.97 13.72
CA PHE A 163 8.66 -6.22 12.91
C PHE A 163 8.36 -7.08 11.67
N TRP A 164 7.65 -8.20 11.84
CA TRP A 164 7.30 -9.10 10.73
C TRP A 164 6.33 -8.43 9.75
N ILE A 165 5.39 -7.63 10.25
CA ILE A 165 4.50 -6.84 9.37
C ILE A 165 5.33 -5.79 8.60
N ALA A 166 6.30 -5.13 9.23
CA ALA A 166 7.17 -4.17 8.57
C ALA A 166 8.00 -4.83 7.47
N ALA A 167 8.65 -5.97 7.78
CA ALA A 167 9.40 -6.75 6.82
C ALA A 167 8.53 -7.20 5.63
N TRP A 168 7.30 -7.65 5.90
CA TRP A 168 6.33 -8.01 4.86
C TRP A 168 6.00 -6.83 3.94
N ASN A 169 5.79 -5.62 4.47
CA ASN A 169 5.56 -4.42 3.66
C ASN A 169 6.80 -4.05 2.81
N ILE A 170 8.02 -4.19 3.37
CA ILE A 170 9.27 -3.97 2.62
C ILE A 170 9.38 -4.95 1.45
N ILE A 171 9.08 -6.23 1.67
CA ILE A 171 9.02 -7.23 0.59
C ILE A 171 7.98 -6.79 -0.46
N GLY A 172 6.80 -6.31 -0.03
CA GLY A 172 5.74 -5.83 -0.91
C GLY A 172 6.17 -4.68 -1.83
N PHE A 173 7.01 -3.79 -1.32
CA PHE A 173 7.66 -2.73 -2.09
C PHE A 173 8.71 -3.29 -3.07
N LEU A 174 9.58 -4.19 -2.60
CA LEU A 174 10.63 -4.82 -3.40
C LEU A 174 10.10 -5.78 -4.47
N VAL A 175 8.87 -6.28 -4.37
CA VAL A 175 8.26 -7.12 -5.41
C VAL A 175 7.93 -6.31 -6.67
N ILE A 176 7.53 -5.05 -6.50
CA ILE A 176 7.05 -4.21 -7.62
C ILE A 176 8.21 -3.52 -8.33
N ILE A 177 9.11 -2.87 -7.58
CA ILE A 177 10.08 -1.94 -8.15
C ILE A 177 11.12 -2.65 -9.06
N PRO A 178 11.98 -3.56 -8.57
CA PRO A 178 13.06 -4.12 -9.36
C PRO A 178 12.55 -4.92 -10.57
N GLY A 179 11.47 -5.70 -10.40
CA GLY A 179 10.89 -6.53 -11.45
C GLY A 179 10.29 -5.71 -12.58
N ALA A 180 9.45 -4.72 -12.26
CA ALA A 180 8.85 -3.84 -13.27
C ALA A 180 9.90 -3.03 -14.01
N MET A 181 10.90 -2.50 -13.28
CA MET A 181 11.97 -1.70 -13.86
C MET A 181 12.79 -2.46 -14.88
N PHE A 182 13.30 -3.63 -14.47
CA PHE A 182 14.22 -4.41 -15.30
C PHE A 182 13.53 -5.01 -16.52
N VAL A 183 12.31 -5.54 -16.35
CA VAL A 183 11.59 -6.21 -17.44
C VAL A 183 11.10 -5.22 -18.48
N ALA A 184 10.53 -4.08 -18.05
CA ALA A 184 9.97 -3.08 -18.97
C ALA A 184 11.06 -2.37 -19.79
N GLN A 185 12.19 -1.98 -19.18
CA GLN A 185 13.25 -1.27 -19.90
C GLN A 185 13.88 -2.08 -21.04
N ARG A 186 13.94 -3.41 -20.92
CA ARG A 186 14.55 -4.26 -21.96
C ARG A 186 13.62 -4.60 -23.11
N ARG A 187 12.31 -4.37 -22.95
CA ARG A 187 11.24 -4.82 -23.86
C ARG A 187 10.39 -3.71 -24.45
N LEU A 188 10.50 -2.49 -23.94
CA LEU A 188 9.92 -1.30 -24.55
C LEU A 188 10.92 -0.63 -25.48
N PRO A 189 10.48 -0.09 -26.62
CA PRO A 189 11.36 0.64 -27.52
C PRO A 189 11.95 1.83 -26.77
N GLY A 190 13.27 1.91 -26.69
CA GLY A 190 13.99 2.87 -25.85
C GLY A 190 15.48 2.54 -25.79
N VAL A 191 16.24 3.31 -25.01
CA VAL A 191 17.72 3.22 -24.95
C VAL A 191 18.21 1.81 -24.55
N PHE A 192 17.45 1.09 -23.73
CA PHE A 192 17.80 -0.24 -23.24
C PHE A 192 17.05 -1.38 -23.93
N PHE A 193 16.34 -1.09 -25.02
CA PHE A 193 15.59 -2.08 -25.77
C PHE A 193 16.52 -3.17 -26.33
N SER A 194 16.30 -4.42 -25.92
CA SER A 194 17.13 -5.54 -26.36
C SER A 194 16.35 -6.83 -26.62
N ILE A 195 15.09 -6.91 -26.19
CA ILE A 195 14.26 -8.12 -26.27
C ILE A 195 12.95 -7.76 -26.96
N VAL A 196 12.69 -8.39 -28.10
CA VAL A 196 11.39 -8.35 -28.77
C VAL A 196 10.53 -9.47 -28.20
N GLU A 197 9.30 -9.16 -27.82
CA GLU A 197 8.32 -10.14 -27.33
C GLU A 197 6.99 -9.93 -28.04
N THR A 198 6.29 -11.03 -28.28
CA THR A 198 4.94 -11.06 -28.83
C THR A 198 4.02 -11.79 -27.84
N PRO A 199 2.95 -11.15 -27.31
CA PRO A 199 2.52 -9.76 -27.57
C PRO A 199 3.49 -8.69 -27.06
N PRO A 200 3.46 -7.45 -27.61
CA PRO A 200 4.40 -6.40 -27.24
C PRO A 200 4.11 -5.83 -25.85
N MET A 201 5.18 -5.40 -25.17
CA MET A 201 5.11 -4.79 -23.83
C MET A 201 4.31 -3.47 -23.81
N ALA A 202 4.16 -2.82 -24.97
CA ALA A 202 3.37 -1.60 -25.14
C ALA A 202 1.90 -1.74 -24.71
N LEU A 203 1.33 -2.96 -24.76
CA LEU A 203 -0.05 -3.23 -24.33
C LEU A 203 -0.35 -2.90 -22.86
N LEU A 204 0.69 -2.69 -22.04
CA LEU A 204 0.56 -2.15 -20.68
C LEU A 204 -0.03 -0.73 -20.64
N PHE A 205 0.17 0.02 -21.72
CA PHE A 205 -0.18 1.43 -21.84
C PHE A 205 -1.50 1.67 -22.57
N ASP A 206 -2.10 0.60 -23.08
CA ASP A 206 -3.47 0.63 -23.58
C ASP A 206 -4.43 0.94 -22.44
N MET A 207 -5.47 1.73 -22.70
CA MET A 207 -6.52 1.93 -21.72
C MET A 207 -7.38 0.66 -21.55
N PRO A 208 -7.79 0.33 -20.30
CA PRO A 208 -7.53 1.02 -19.04
C PRO A 208 -6.28 0.50 -18.27
N MET A 209 -5.45 -0.33 -18.89
CA MET A 209 -4.27 -0.94 -18.28
C MET A 209 -3.23 0.09 -17.81
N ALA A 210 -3.08 1.19 -18.55
CA ALA A 210 -2.18 2.29 -18.22
C ALA A 210 -2.38 2.89 -16.83
N LEU A 211 -3.60 2.81 -16.28
CA LEU A 211 -3.90 3.30 -14.93
C LEU A 211 -3.19 2.51 -13.83
N ALA A 212 -2.80 1.25 -14.09
CA ALA A 212 -2.07 0.47 -13.11
C ALA A 212 -0.68 1.06 -12.81
N PRO A 213 0.24 1.18 -13.78
CA PRO A 213 1.54 1.80 -13.54
C PRO A 213 1.46 3.30 -13.22
N SER A 214 0.43 4.02 -13.69
CA SER A 214 0.25 5.46 -13.44
C SER A 214 -0.20 5.80 -12.02
N LEU A 215 -1.05 4.95 -11.42
CA LEU A 215 -1.74 5.26 -10.16
C LEU A 215 -1.77 4.11 -9.17
N VAL A 216 -2.38 2.98 -9.56
CA VAL A 216 -2.73 1.91 -8.61
C VAL A 216 -1.48 1.30 -7.95
N VAL A 217 -0.49 0.98 -8.78
CA VAL A 217 0.79 0.40 -8.36
C VAL A 217 1.56 1.38 -7.46
N PRO A 218 1.80 2.65 -7.85
CA PRO A 218 2.50 3.58 -6.98
C PRO A 218 1.77 3.87 -5.66
N ILE A 219 0.43 3.84 -5.62
CA ILE A 219 -0.31 3.93 -4.35
C ILE A 219 0.01 2.74 -3.43
N PHE A 220 0.04 1.50 -3.95
CA PHE A 220 0.46 0.35 -3.14
C PHE A 220 1.91 0.47 -2.65
N LEU A 221 2.82 0.97 -3.48
CA LEU A 221 4.21 1.21 -3.10
C LEU A 221 4.30 2.18 -1.92
N ILE A 222 3.63 3.32 -2.04
CA ILE A 222 3.59 4.37 -1.02
C ILE A 222 3.00 3.82 0.29
N MET A 223 1.92 3.04 0.21
CA MET A 223 1.32 2.40 1.39
C MET A 223 2.28 1.44 2.08
N ASN A 224 2.92 0.54 1.33
CA ASN A 224 3.93 -0.38 1.89
C ASN A 224 5.02 0.38 2.65
N VAL A 225 5.58 1.42 2.03
CA VAL A 225 6.65 2.23 2.63
C VAL A 225 6.17 2.93 3.90
N PHE A 226 5.02 3.61 3.84
CA PHE A 226 4.51 4.34 4.99
C PHE A 226 4.13 3.44 6.17
N VAL A 227 3.56 2.26 5.90
CA VAL A 227 3.25 1.27 6.94
C VAL A 227 4.54 0.72 7.55
N ALA A 228 5.54 0.38 6.73
CA ALA A 228 6.84 -0.09 7.24
C ALA A 228 7.51 0.97 8.13
N ILE A 229 7.55 2.23 7.69
CA ILE A 229 8.12 3.35 8.48
C ILE A 229 7.39 3.49 9.82
N ARG A 230 6.05 3.43 9.83
CA ARG A 230 5.25 3.51 11.07
C ARG A 230 5.65 2.43 12.08
N LEU A 231 5.76 1.18 11.63
CA LEU A 231 6.02 0.06 12.53
C LEU A 231 7.46 0.06 13.05
N LEU A 232 8.45 0.34 12.19
CA LEU A 232 9.85 0.41 12.59
C LEU A 232 10.15 1.57 13.56
N THR A 233 9.44 2.70 13.41
CA THR A 233 9.59 3.85 14.31
C THR A 233 8.90 3.66 15.67
N ARG A 234 7.86 2.81 15.74
CA ARG A 234 7.21 2.44 17.01
C ARG A 234 8.08 1.49 17.83
N GLU A 235 8.66 0.49 17.21
CA GLU A 235 9.52 -0.50 17.87
C GLU A 235 10.75 0.18 18.50
N SER A 236 11.37 1.12 17.78
CA SER A 236 12.49 1.93 18.29
C SER A 236 12.13 2.79 19.51
N ARG A 237 10.85 3.12 19.73
CA ARG A 237 10.37 3.86 20.91
C ARG A 237 10.00 2.95 22.09
N SER A 238 9.92 1.63 21.87
CA SER A 238 9.53 0.65 22.89
C SER A 238 10.71 0.00 23.64
N ILE A 239 11.96 0.41 23.36
CA ILE A 239 13.13 0.00 24.14
C ILE A 239 13.53 1.20 25.02
N PRO A 240 13.20 1.18 26.33
CA PRO A 240 14.03 0.46 27.30
C PRO A 240 13.26 -0.20 28.47
N TYR A 241 13.42 -1.52 28.66
CA TYR A 241 13.39 -2.10 30.01
C TYR A 241 14.19 -3.41 30.06
N THR A 242 15.34 -3.32 30.72
CA THR A 242 16.07 -4.44 31.30
C THR A 242 15.13 -5.37 32.05
N ARG A 243 14.88 -6.55 31.48
CA ARG A 243 14.31 -7.71 32.16
C ARG A 243 15.32 -8.27 33.15
N LYS A 244 15.59 -7.56 34.24
CA LYS A 244 16.28 -8.09 35.43
C LYS A 244 15.55 -7.56 36.67
N ASN A 245 15.08 -8.51 37.50
CA ASN A 245 14.58 -8.33 38.86
C ASN A 245 13.09 -7.91 39.03
N GLN A 246 12.17 -8.78 38.62
CA GLN A 246 10.91 -9.00 39.35
C GLN A 246 10.93 -10.42 39.97
N HIS A 247 11.85 -10.59 40.90
CA HIS A 247 11.82 -11.64 41.92
C HIS A 247 11.96 -10.94 43.28
N TYR A 248 10.95 -10.17 43.64
CA TYR A 248 10.76 -9.71 45.02
C TYR A 248 9.44 -10.28 45.53
N ARG A 249 9.59 -11.41 46.21
CA ARG A 249 8.91 -11.84 47.43
C ARG A 249 7.49 -11.31 47.63
N THR A 250 6.53 -12.20 47.45
CA THR A 250 5.24 -12.20 48.15
C THR A 250 5.49 -12.30 49.66
N PRO A 251 5.02 -11.36 50.51
CA PRO A 251 4.79 -11.66 51.90
C PRO A 251 3.38 -12.25 52.02
N ALA A 252 3.32 -13.47 52.55
CA ALA A 252 2.11 -14.08 53.04
C ALA A 252 1.41 -13.14 54.04
N ARG A 253 0.13 -12.85 53.83
CA ARG A 253 -0.76 -12.40 54.90
C ARG A 253 -1.80 -13.47 55.15
N SER A 254 -1.55 -14.16 56.25
CA SER A 254 -2.43 -15.07 56.97
C SER A 254 -3.80 -14.45 57.25
N LEU A 255 -4.83 -15.23 56.91
CA LEU A 255 -5.98 -15.56 57.74
C LEU A 255 -6.14 -14.75 59.04
N VAL A 256 -7.20 -13.93 59.11
CA VAL A 256 -7.99 -13.77 60.34
C VAL A 256 -9.47 -13.89 59.95
N LYS A 257 -10.05 -15.03 60.33
CA LYS A 257 -11.48 -15.31 60.47
C LYS A 257 -11.98 -14.73 61.80
N GLY A 258 -13.25 -14.34 61.87
CA GLY A 258 -14.04 -14.19 63.10
C GLY A 258 -14.72 -12.82 63.20
N GLN A 259 -16.03 -12.71 62.91
CA GLN A 259 -17.14 -12.69 63.90
C GLN A 259 -17.17 -11.33 64.66
N ILE A 260 -18.24 -10.52 64.74
CA ILE A 260 -19.61 -10.72 65.28
C ILE A 260 -20.42 -9.44 64.89
N LEU A 261 -21.47 -9.50 64.06
CA LEU A 261 -22.92 -9.37 64.39
C LEU A 261 -23.31 -8.49 65.62
N ASN A 262 -23.91 -7.30 65.43
CA ASN A 262 -25.22 -6.87 66.00
C ASN A 262 -25.43 -5.34 66.17
N ARG A 263 -26.70 -4.96 65.89
CA ARG A 263 -27.58 -3.94 66.54
C ARG A 263 -27.20 -2.45 66.44
N GLU A 264 -27.98 -1.61 65.75
CA GLU A 264 -29.32 -1.00 66.05
C GLU A 264 -29.20 0.44 66.58
N LEU A 265 -30.12 1.30 66.12
CA LEU A 265 -30.43 2.70 66.53
C LEU A 265 -29.41 3.74 66.03
N ILE A 266 -29.77 4.73 65.21
CA ILE A 266 -30.79 5.80 65.38
C ILE A 266 -31.48 6.13 64.05
#